data_AF-A0A820VZ99-F1
#
_entry.id   AF-A0A820VZ99-F1
#
_cell.length_a   1.000
_cell.length_b   1.000
_cell.length_c   1.000
_cell.angle_alpha   90.00
_cell.angle_beta   90.00
_cell.angle_gamma   90.00
#
_symmetry.space_group_name_H-M   'P 1'
#
loop_
_entity.id
_entity.type
_entity.pdbx_description
1 polymer ?
#
loop_
_entity_poly.entity_id
_entity_poly.type
_entity_poly.pdbx_seq_one_letter_code
_entity_poly.pdbx_strand_id
1 'polypeptide(L)'
;SGTPYIKGLYYPINERPKGIKKDEVIKLIRQASQLILEGFSLPVNARDNLAPDGQLFVEMCEKDKEFCSSVTTRTTDRNFNCLDVWVEDFVHEHRQWQLGGFVDNGRNINCPFNRSLLHELRKKYGIKRNKSDR
;
A
#
# COMPACT_ATOMS: atom_id res chain seq x y z
N SER A 1 -14.88 21.68 4.62
CA SER A 1 -13.47 22.13 4.57
C SER A 1 -12.64 21.06 5.25
N GLY A 2 -11.81 20.33 4.50
CA GLY A 2 -10.96 19.27 5.06
C GLY A 2 -9.64 19.85 5.58
N THR A 3 -9.05 19.20 6.59
CA THR A 3 -7.72 19.58 7.10
C THR A 3 -6.70 19.48 5.96
N PRO A 4 -5.89 20.53 5.70
CA PRO A 4 -4.84 20.46 4.68
C PRO A 4 -3.86 19.33 5.00
N TYR A 5 -3.53 18.52 3.99
CA TYR A 5 -2.58 17.42 4.15
C TYR A 5 -1.16 17.96 4.33
N ILE A 6 -0.52 17.57 5.43
CA ILE A 6 0.91 17.80 5.69
C ILE A 6 1.72 16.79 4.87
N LYS A 7 2.87 17.18 4.34
CA LYS A 7 3.75 16.29 3.57
C LYS A 7 4.13 15.05 4.39
N GLY A 8 3.79 13.86 3.88
CA GLY A 8 4.18 12.58 4.45
C GLY A 8 5.62 12.22 4.10
N LEU A 9 6.37 11.78 5.11
CA LEU A 9 7.67 11.14 4.93
C LEU A 9 7.51 9.65 5.27
N TYR A 10 7.96 8.80 4.37
CA TYR A 10 7.70 7.36 4.46
C TYR A 10 8.98 6.58 4.59
N TYR A 11 8.97 5.64 5.54
CA TYR A 11 10.06 4.69 5.67
C TYR A 11 10.18 3.84 4.39
N PRO A 12 11.40 3.63 3.86
CA PRO A 12 11.60 2.92 2.59
C PRO A 12 10.91 1.56 2.59
N ILE A 13 9.96 1.38 1.67
CA ILE A 13 9.08 0.21 1.65
C ILE A 13 9.87 -1.11 1.58
N ASN A 14 10.91 -1.15 0.76
CA ASN A 14 11.75 -2.35 0.58
C ASN A 14 12.64 -2.67 1.80
N GLU A 15 12.74 -1.74 2.77
CA GLU A 15 13.46 -1.95 4.03
C GLU A 15 12.52 -2.31 5.18
N ARG A 16 11.21 -2.00 5.11
CA ARG A 16 10.24 -2.30 6.18
C ARG A 16 10.27 -3.78 6.62
N PRO A 17 10.29 -4.78 5.72
CA PRO A 17 10.31 -6.19 6.12
C PRO A 17 11.58 -6.62 6.85
N LYS A 18 12.68 -5.85 6.71
CA LYS A 18 13.96 -6.13 7.37
C LYS A 18 14.04 -5.53 8.78
N GLY A 19 12.94 -4.96 9.26
CA GLY A 19 12.87 -4.20 10.50
C GLY A 19 13.26 -2.73 10.33
N ILE A 20 12.89 -1.93 11.33
CA ILE A 20 13.22 -0.51 11.38
C ILE A 20 14.68 -0.33 11.76
N LYS A 21 15.43 0.40 10.92
CA LYS A 21 16.83 0.72 11.09
C LYS A 21 16.97 2.14 11.58
N LYS A 22 17.75 2.32 12.64
CA LYS A 22 18.04 3.63 13.25
C LYS A 22 18.49 4.67 12.21
N ASP A 23 19.40 4.31 11.33
CA ASP A 23 19.96 5.25 10.35
C ASP A 23 18.93 5.74 9.34
N GLU A 24 18.01 4.88 8.91
CA GLU A 24 16.91 5.28 8.02
C GLU A 24 15.92 6.21 8.72
N VAL A 25 15.63 5.97 10.00
CA VAL A 25 14.80 6.88 10.81
C VAL A 25 15.50 8.24 10.98
N ILE A 26 16.80 8.27 11.29
CA ILE A 26 17.56 9.52 11.42
C ILE A 26 17.53 10.32 10.11
N LYS A 27 17.64 9.65 8.94
CA LYS A 27 17.51 10.32 7.64
C LYS A 27 16.15 10.99 7.49
N LEU A 28 15.06 10.31 7.84
CA LEU A 28 13.70 10.88 7.78
C LEU A 28 13.54 12.08 8.72
N ILE A 29 14.09 12.00 9.94
CA ILE A 29 14.07 13.13 10.89
C ILE A 29 14.81 14.33 10.31
N ARG A 30 15.99 14.13 9.72
CA ARG A 30 16.76 15.21 9.07
C ARG A 30 16.00 15.83 7.90
N GLN A 31 15.34 15.00 7.08
CA GLN A 31 14.48 15.48 5.99
C GLN A 31 13.31 16.31 6.53
N ALA A 32 12.67 15.88 7.62
CA ALA A 32 11.60 16.63 8.26
C ALA A 32 12.11 17.99 8.77
N SER A 33 13.27 18.03 9.43
CA SER A 33 13.89 19.28 9.88
C SER A 33 14.20 20.22 8.71
N GLN A 34 14.72 19.69 7.60
CA GLN A 34 15.01 20.50 6.42
C GLN A 34 13.74 21.09 5.81
N LEU A 35 12.67 20.30 5.69
CA LEU A 35 11.37 20.77 5.20
C LEU A 35 10.77 21.86 6.09
N ILE A 36 10.98 21.79 7.41
CA ILE A 36 10.54 22.85 8.33
C ILE A 36 11.31 24.16 8.07
N LEU A 37 12.62 24.08 7.81
CA LEU A 37 13.46 25.25 7.57
C LEU A 37 13.21 25.90 6.20
N GLU A 38 13.01 25.09 5.17
CA GLU A 38 12.76 25.58 3.79
C GLU A 38 11.33 26.06 3.58
N GLY A 39 10.41 25.68 4.47
CA GLY A 39 8.98 25.83 4.29
C GLY A 39 8.42 24.77 3.33
N PHE A 40 7.13 24.48 3.47
CA PHE A 40 6.44 23.49 2.62
C PHE A 40 5.10 24.03 2.13
N SER A 41 4.71 23.59 0.93
CA SER A 41 3.42 23.95 0.34
C SER A 41 2.28 23.25 1.08
N LEU A 42 1.26 24.03 1.46
CA LEU A 42 0.01 23.54 2.01
C LEU A 42 -1.16 24.09 1.17
N PRO A 43 -2.12 23.26 0.74
CA PRO A 43 -2.18 21.80 0.92
C PRO A 43 -1.29 21.03 -0.08
N VAL A 44 -0.80 19.86 0.32
CA VAL A 44 -0.21 18.89 -0.63
C VAL A 44 -1.33 18.10 -1.30
N ASN A 45 -1.22 17.80 -2.60
CA ASN A 45 -2.14 16.90 -3.29
C ASN A 45 -2.10 15.52 -2.61
N ALA A 46 -3.27 14.99 -2.21
CA ALA A 46 -3.37 13.74 -1.47
C ALA A 46 -2.68 12.58 -2.19
N ARG A 47 -2.79 12.48 -3.53
CA ARG A 47 -2.18 11.41 -4.33
C ARG A 47 -0.66 11.49 -4.33
N ASP A 48 -0.12 12.70 -4.44
CA ASP A 48 1.33 12.96 -4.40
C ASP A 48 1.90 12.86 -2.99
N ASN A 49 1.01 12.79 -2.00
CA ASN A 49 1.34 12.64 -0.59
C ASN A 49 1.28 11.19 -0.11
N LEU A 50 0.93 10.22 -0.96
CA LEU A 50 0.94 8.80 -0.60
C LEU A 50 2.34 8.20 -0.70
N ALA A 51 2.60 7.18 0.11
CA ALA A 51 3.73 6.29 -0.07
C ALA A 51 3.61 5.48 -1.38
N PRO A 52 4.71 4.89 -1.90
CA PRO A 52 4.68 4.15 -3.16
C PRO A 52 3.66 3.01 -3.21
N ASP A 53 3.44 2.30 -2.11
CA ASP A 53 2.39 1.28 -1.92
C ASP A 53 0.98 1.88 -2.00
N GLY A 54 0.74 3.02 -1.33
CA GLY A 54 -0.52 3.74 -1.42
C GLY A 54 -0.81 4.25 -2.84
N GLN A 55 0.21 4.78 -3.53
CA GLN A 55 0.09 5.21 -4.92
C GLN A 55 -0.27 4.04 -5.85
N LEU A 56 0.41 2.90 -5.67
CA LEU A 56 0.11 1.66 -6.37
C LEU A 56 -1.33 1.22 -6.11
N PHE A 57 -1.77 1.21 -4.86
CA PHE A 57 -3.10 0.76 -4.46
C PHE A 57 -4.20 1.60 -5.11
N VAL A 58 -4.03 2.93 -5.11
CA VAL A 58 -4.97 3.85 -5.78
C VAL A 58 -4.99 3.60 -7.29
N GLU A 59 -3.83 3.49 -7.94
CA GLU A 59 -3.78 3.23 -9.39
C GLU A 59 -4.34 1.84 -9.76
N MET A 60 -4.20 0.86 -8.86
CA MET A 60 -4.85 -0.43 -9.01
C MET A 60 -6.37 -0.29 -9.01
N CYS A 61 -6.95 0.46 -8.05
CA CYS A 61 -8.38 0.74 -7.98
C CYS A 61 -8.90 1.42 -9.27
N GLU A 62 -8.13 2.35 -9.81
CA GLU A 62 -8.51 3.10 -11.01
C GLU A 62 -8.53 2.24 -12.27
N LYS A 63 -7.62 1.27 -12.37
CA LYS A 63 -7.45 0.41 -13.55
C LYS A 63 -8.22 -0.90 -13.46
N ASP A 64 -8.42 -1.42 -12.26
CA ASP A 64 -9.15 -2.66 -11.99
C ASP A 64 -10.39 -2.37 -11.14
N LYS A 65 -11.54 -2.24 -11.83
CA LYS A 65 -12.82 -1.94 -11.19
C LYS A 65 -13.31 -3.06 -10.26
N GLU A 66 -12.96 -4.31 -10.56
CA GLU A 66 -13.35 -5.45 -9.73
C GLU A 66 -12.59 -5.40 -8.41
N PHE A 67 -11.27 -5.22 -8.48
CA PHE A 67 -10.44 -4.97 -7.30
C PHE A 67 -10.96 -3.77 -6.51
N CYS A 68 -11.21 -2.64 -7.18
CA CYS A 68 -11.68 -1.42 -6.54
C CYS A 68 -12.99 -1.64 -5.76
N SER A 69 -13.94 -2.35 -6.38
CA SER A 69 -15.19 -2.70 -5.72
C SER A 69 -14.97 -3.67 -4.56
N SER A 70 -14.04 -4.62 -4.67
CA SER A 70 -13.73 -5.60 -3.62
C SER A 70 -13.16 -4.97 -2.34
N VAL A 71 -12.43 -3.86 -2.47
CA VAL A 71 -11.76 -3.18 -1.33
C VAL A 71 -12.50 -1.93 -0.83
N THR A 72 -13.57 -1.48 -1.50
CA THR A 72 -14.31 -0.27 -1.10
C THR A 72 -15.79 -0.50 -0.81
N THR A 73 -16.42 -1.51 -1.41
CA THR A 73 -17.87 -1.66 -1.36
C THR A 73 -18.28 -2.63 -0.26
N ARG A 74 -19.00 -2.14 0.75
CA ARG A 74 -19.65 -2.97 1.79
C ARG A 74 -21.05 -3.36 1.32
N THR A 75 -21.29 -4.65 1.16
CA THR A 75 -22.61 -5.20 0.85
C THR A 75 -22.87 -6.45 1.69
N THR A 76 -24.13 -6.82 1.89
CA THR A 76 -24.52 -7.98 2.71
C THR A 76 -24.19 -9.32 2.05
N ASP A 77 -23.99 -9.32 0.73
CA ASP A 77 -23.68 -10.48 -0.11
C ASP A 77 -22.17 -10.69 -0.33
N ARG A 78 -21.31 -9.75 0.10
CA ARG A 78 -19.85 -9.84 -0.08
C ARG A 78 -19.12 -10.10 1.23
N ASN A 79 -18.16 -11.01 1.16
CA ASN A 79 -17.33 -11.37 2.30
C ASN A 79 -16.39 -10.21 2.66
N PHE A 80 -16.29 -9.88 3.96
CA PHE A 80 -15.53 -8.71 4.43
C PHE A 80 -14.01 -8.84 4.24
N ASN A 81 -13.53 -10.03 3.88
CA ASN A 81 -12.11 -10.36 3.84
C ASN A 81 -11.28 -9.54 2.84
N CYS A 82 -11.89 -9.05 1.75
CA CYS A 82 -11.20 -8.18 0.79
C CYS A 82 -11.28 -6.70 1.17
N LEU A 83 -12.20 -6.33 2.07
CA LEU A 83 -12.35 -4.99 2.62
C LEU A 83 -11.42 -4.75 3.82
N ASP A 84 -11.15 -5.80 4.62
CA ASP A 84 -10.17 -5.77 5.70
C ASP A 84 -8.75 -5.94 5.15
N VAL A 85 -8.27 -4.88 4.50
CA VAL A 85 -7.00 -4.87 3.76
C VAL A 85 -5.96 -3.98 4.44
N TRP A 86 -4.82 -4.58 4.78
CA TRP A 86 -3.57 -3.86 4.89
C TRP A 86 -2.99 -3.71 3.49
N VAL A 87 -2.67 -2.48 3.08
CA VAL A 87 -2.17 -2.21 1.72
C VAL A 87 -0.91 -3.03 1.43
N GLU A 88 -0.06 -3.21 2.45
CA GLU A 88 1.13 -4.04 2.38
C GLU A 88 0.81 -5.50 2.05
N ASP A 89 -0.23 -6.09 2.65
CA ASP A 89 -0.63 -7.48 2.38
C ASP A 89 -1.04 -7.64 0.90
N PHE A 90 -1.76 -6.66 0.35
CA PHE A 90 -2.10 -6.65 -1.06
C PHE A 90 -0.87 -6.50 -1.97
N VAL A 91 -0.07 -5.46 -1.72
CA VAL A 91 1.10 -5.11 -2.55
C VAL A 91 2.14 -6.24 -2.58
N HIS A 92 2.28 -6.96 -1.47
CA HIS A 92 3.20 -8.09 -1.36
C HIS A 92 2.55 -9.45 -1.64
N GLU A 93 1.25 -9.48 -1.96
CA GLU A 93 0.48 -10.71 -2.24
C GLU A 93 0.50 -11.70 -1.07
N HIS A 94 0.29 -11.23 0.16
CA HIS A 94 0.19 -12.04 1.37
C HIS A 94 -1.26 -12.44 1.67
N ARG A 95 -1.44 -13.52 2.44
CA ARG A 95 -2.75 -13.99 2.92
C ARG A 95 -3.78 -14.17 1.79
N GLN A 96 -4.95 -13.53 1.88
CA GLN A 96 -6.04 -13.62 0.90
C GLN A 96 -5.66 -13.10 -0.49
N TRP A 97 -4.52 -12.40 -0.63
CA TRP A 97 -4.00 -11.87 -1.87
C TRP A 97 -2.98 -12.81 -2.54
N GLN A 98 -2.53 -13.87 -1.88
CA GLN A 98 -1.59 -14.83 -2.46
C GLN A 98 -2.25 -15.74 -3.51
N LEU A 99 -1.45 -16.39 -4.35
CA LEU A 99 -1.99 -17.36 -5.31
C LEU A 99 -2.63 -18.54 -4.56
N GLY A 100 -3.90 -18.81 -4.83
CA GLY A 100 -4.66 -19.86 -4.15
C GLY A 100 -5.39 -19.41 -2.88
N GLY A 101 -5.21 -18.15 -2.46
CA GLY A 101 -5.84 -17.60 -1.26
C GLY A 101 -5.21 -18.10 0.05
N PHE A 102 -5.86 -17.80 1.17
CA PHE A 102 -5.46 -18.22 2.51
C PHE A 102 -6.61 -18.97 3.19
N VAL A 103 -6.29 -20.01 3.95
CA VAL A 103 -7.29 -20.78 4.70
C VAL A 103 -7.43 -20.18 6.10
N ASP A 104 -8.61 -19.64 6.39
CA ASP A 104 -9.00 -19.20 7.73
C ASP A 104 -10.18 -20.04 8.23
N ASN A 105 -10.03 -20.67 9.39
CA ASN A 105 -11.06 -21.53 10.00
C ASN A 105 -11.65 -22.58 9.03
N GLY A 106 -10.80 -23.18 8.18
CA GLY A 106 -11.21 -24.19 7.19
C GLY A 106 -11.89 -23.64 5.93
N ARG A 107 -12.03 -22.32 5.79
CA ARG A 107 -12.56 -21.66 4.60
C ARG A 107 -11.43 -21.07 3.79
N ASN A 108 -11.39 -21.37 2.49
CA ASN A 108 -10.44 -20.72 1.60
C ASN A 108 -10.94 -19.30 1.26
N ILE A 109 -10.13 -18.31 1.59
CA ILE A 109 -10.37 -16.89 1.35
C ILE A 109 -9.45 -16.44 0.24
N ASN A 110 -10.04 -15.97 -0.85
CA ASN A 110 -9.32 -15.42 -1.99
C ASN A 110 -10.01 -14.14 -2.48
N CYS A 111 -9.22 -13.13 -2.81
CA CYS A 111 -9.71 -11.86 -3.32
C CYS A 111 -9.38 -11.72 -4.81
N PRO A 112 -10.37 -11.36 -5.66
CA PRO A 112 -10.14 -11.21 -7.09
C PRO A 112 -9.42 -9.89 -7.38
N PHE A 113 -8.38 -9.97 -8.22
CA PHE A 113 -7.69 -8.80 -8.79
C PHE A 113 -6.79 -9.21 -9.96
N ASN A 114 -6.42 -8.24 -10.79
CA ASN A 114 -5.49 -8.42 -11.89
C ASN A 114 -4.02 -8.49 -11.40
N ARG A 115 -3.50 -9.70 -11.22
CA ARG A 115 -2.11 -9.95 -10.79
C ARG A 115 -1.06 -9.39 -11.74
N SER A 116 -1.29 -9.49 -13.05
CA SER A 116 -0.37 -8.96 -14.06
C SER A 116 -0.21 -7.45 -13.91
N LEU A 117 -1.34 -6.75 -13.74
CA LEU A 117 -1.35 -5.31 -13.47
C LEU A 117 -0.62 -4.97 -12.16
N LEU A 118 -0.86 -5.71 -11.08
CA LEU A 118 -0.13 -5.51 -9.82
C LEU A 118 1.39 -5.63 -10.04
N HIS A 119 1.85 -6.64 -10.77
CA HIS A 119 3.29 -6.84 -11.03
C HIS A 119 3.89 -5.72 -11.88
N GLU A 120 3.14 -5.18 -12.84
CA GLU A 120 3.55 -4.00 -13.62
C GLU A 120 3.66 -2.76 -12.72
N LEU A 121 2.66 -2.50 -11.88
CA LEU A 121 2.67 -1.35 -10.98
C LEU A 121 3.76 -1.48 -9.91
N ARG A 122 4.04 -2.67 -9.40
CA ARG A 122 5.18 -2.90 -8.48
C ARG A 122 6.51 -2.50 -9.11
N LYS A 123 6.72 -2.81 -10.39
CA LYS A 123 7.91 -2.38 -11.14
C LYS A 123 7.93 -0.85 -11.28
N LYS A 124 6.80 -0.24 -11.66
CA LYS A 124 6.66 1.23 -11.79
C LYS A 124 7.02 1.97 -10.49
N TYR A 125 6.57 1.46 -9.34
CA TYR A 125 6.79 2.07 -8.03
C TYR A 125 8.02 1.56 -7.29
N GLY A 126 8.85 0.73 -7.92
CA GLY A 126 10.10 0.23 -7.34
C GLY A 126 9.93 -0.71 -6.13
N ILE A 127 8.77 -1.39 -6.02
CA ILE A 127 8.44 -2.28 -4.91
C ILE A 127 8.92 -3.70 -5.22
N LYS A 128 9.94 -4.15 -4.49
CA LYS A 128 10.60 -5.45 -4.72
C LYS A 128 9.78 -6.60 -4.12
N ARG A 129 9.95 -7.79 -4.69
CA ARG A 129 9.42 -9.03 -4.13
C ARG A 129 10.35 -9.49 -2.99
N ASN A 130 9.77 -9.87 -1.85
CA ASN A 130 10.57 -10.45 -0.78
C ASN A 130 11.04 -11.84 -1.22
N LYS A 131 12.34 -12.12 -1.03
CA LYS A 131 12.92 -13.42 -1.40
C LYS A 131 12.52 -14.55 -0.44
N SER A 132 11.94 -14.21 0.72
CA SER A 132 11.48 -15.14 1.76
C SER A 132 10.10 -15.73 1.49
N ASP A 133 9.40 -15.31 0.44
CA ASP A 133 8.06 -15.81 0.08
C ASP A 133 8.12 -17.06 -0.82
N ARG A 134 9.15 -17.91 -0.64
CA ARG A 134 9.33 -19.21 -1.32
C ARG A 134 9.41 -20.33 -0.31
#